data_AF-A0A931T000-F1
#
_entry.id   AF-A0A931T000-F1
#
_cell.length_a   1.000
_cell.length_b   1.000
_cell.length_c   1.000
_cell.angle_alpha   90.00
_cell.angle_beta   90.00
_cell.angle_gamma   90.00
#
_symmetry.space_group_name_H-M   'P 1'
#
loop_
_entity.id
_entity.type
_entity.pdbx_description
1 polymer ?
#
loop_
_entity_poly.entity_id
_entity_poly.type
_entity_poly.pdbx_seq_one_letter_code
_entity_poly.pdbx_strand_id
1 'polypeptide(L)'
;MLFYILLFVLLGSILSLIGGIVLLFKEKFTLKISHLLMSFAAGTLLATAFFDLMPEAAEETAISTVLLWTLLGILLFFLLERFIHWFHHHHEHEEREEKQTVPLIIFGDSVHNFIDGAAIAAAFLVSFPLGVTTALAVAMHEIP
;
A
#
# COMPACT_ATOMS: atom_id res chain seq x y z
N MET A 1 -20.54 6.44 -9.77
CA MET A 1 -19.35 5.73 -9.27
C MET A 1 -18.05 6.50 -9.42
N LEU A 2 -17.70 6.97 -10.63
CA LEU A 2 -16.43 7.70 -10.86
C LEU A 2 -16.21 8.88 -9.89
N PHE A 3 -17.23 9.69 -9.62
CA PHE A 3 -17.15 10.79 -8.67
C PHE A 3 -16.71 10.34 -7.27
N TYR A 4 -17.26 9.24 -6.75
CA TYR A 4 -16.90 8.71 -5.44
C TYR A 4 -15.47 8.17 -5.41
N ILE A 5 -15.06 7.45 -6.46
CA ILE A 5 -13.68 6.95 -6.59
C ILE A 5 -12.69 8.11 -6.51
N LEU A 6 -12.90 9.15 -7.33
CA LEU A 6 -12.03 10.33 -7.34
C LEU A 6 -12.06 11.08 -6.01
N LEU A 7 -13.23 11.20 -5.37
CA LEU A 7 -13.36 11.84 -4.07
C LEU A 7 -12.57 11.10 -2.99
N PHE A 8 -12.74 9.78 -2.87
CA PHE A 8 -12.09 9.00 -1.83
C PHE A 8 -10.57 8.89 -2.03
N VAL A 9 -10.11 8.73 -3.27
CA VAL A 9 -8.66 8.76 -3.58
C VAL A 9 -8.08 10.13 -3.22
N LEU A 10 -8.73 11.23 -3.62
CA LEU A 10 -8.25 12.58 -3.32
C LEU A 10 -8.25 12.88 -1.81
N LEU A 11 -9.28 12.45 -1.08
CA LEU A 11 -9.33 12.59 0.38
C LEU A 11 -8.23 11.78 1.06
N GLY A 12 -8.00 10.54 0.60
CA GLY A 12 -6.91 9.69 1.07
C GLY A 12 -5.54 10.33 0.87
N SER A 13 -5.25 10.82 -0.35
CA SER A 13 -3.98 11.49 -0.65
C SER A 13 -3.77 12.78 0.15
N ILE A 14 -4.82 13.58 0.36
CA ILE A 14 -4.75 14.77 1.22
C ILE A 14 -4.46 14.37 2.67
N LEU A 15 -5.11 13.32 3.17
CA LEU A 15 -4.89 12.84 4.52
C LEU A 15 -3.47 12.31 4.72
N SER A 16 -2.97 11.52 3.77
CA SER A 16 -1.59 11.02 3.72
C SER A 16 -0.59 12.18 3.74
N LEU A 17 -0.77 13.18 2.87
CA LEU A 17 0.10 14.36 2.81
C LEU A 17 0.11 15.15 4.13
N ILE A 18 -1.07 15.37 4.74
CA ILE A 18 -1.16 16.07 6.04
C ILE A 18 -0.49 15.24 7.13
N GLY A 19 -0.74 13.93 7.18
CA GLY A 19 -0.13 13.00 8.11
C GLY A 19 1.40 13.03 8.02
N GLY A 20 1.94 12.88 6.82
CA GLY A 20 3.36 12.97 6.54
C GLY A 20 3.97 14.30 6.99
N ILE A 21 3.36 15.44 6.64
CA ILE A 21 3.84 16.77 7.08
C ILE A 21 3.86 16.88 8.61
N VAL A 22 2.79 16.44 9.29
CA VAL A 22 2.71 16.49 10.77
C VAL A 22 3.79 15.62 11.42
N LEU A 23 4.04 14.42 10.87
CA LEU A 23 5.04 13.49 11.38
C LEU A 23 6.48 13.97 11.11
N LEU A 24 6.71 14.70 10.02
CA LEU A 24 8.00 15.34 9.73
C LEU A 24 8.38 16.38 10.80
N PHE A 25 7.41 17.16 11.30
CA PHE A 25 7.67 18.11 12.39
C PHE A 25 7.88 17.46 13.76
N LYS A 26 7.60 16.16 13.91
CA LYS A 26 7.68 15.41 15.16
C LYS A 26 8.62 14.20 15.08
N GLU A 27 9.73 14.34 14.35
CA GLU A 27 10.71 13.29 14.07
C GLU A 27 11.00 12.33 15.26
N LYS A 28 11.37 12.86 16.44
CA LYS A 28 11.69 12.02 17.62
C LYS A 28 10.52 11.16 18.09
N PHE A 29 9.29 11.66 17.96
CA PHE A 29 8.08 10.91 18.30
C PHE A 29 7.77 9.89 17.20
N THR A 30 7.88 10.28 15.94
CA THR A 30 7.69 9.41 14.77
C THR A 30 8.61 8.19 14.83
N LEU A 31 9.89 8.39 15.09
CA LEU A 31 10.86 7.28 15.26
C LEU A 31 10.52 6.36 16.43
N LYS A 32 9.89 6.87 17.49
CA LYS A 32 9.51 6.07 18.67
C LYS A 32 8.28 5.20 18.39
N ILE A 33 7.35 5.68 17.56
CA ILE A 33 6.07 5.02 17.29
C ILE A 33 6.02 4.29 15.93
N SER A 34 7.03 4.45 15.07
CA SER A 34 7.08 3.88 13.72
C SER A 34 6.80 2.37 13.69
N HIS A 35 7.37 1.59 14.61
CA HIS A 35 7.08 0.15 14.68
C HIS A 35 5.62 -0.16 14.99
N LEU A 36 4.98 0.63 15.86
CA LEU A 36 3.57 0.46 16.19
C LEU A 36 2.69 0.86 15.00
N LEU A 37 3.03 1.98 14.34
CA LEU A 37 2.33 2.45 13.15
C LEU A 37 2.42 1.43 12.01
N MET A 38 3.61 0.89 11.73
CA MET A 38 3.80 -0.15 10.71
C MET A 38 3.01 -1.42 11.01
N SER A 39 2.97 -1.85 12.28
CA SER A 39 2.18 -3.02 12.69
C SER A 39 0.68 -2.76 12.53
N PHE A 40 0.24 -1.52 12.79
CA PHE A 40 -1.15 -1.09 12.59
C PHE A 40 -1.52 -1.07 11.10
N ALA A 41 -0.71 -0.44 10.24
CA ALA A 41 -0.85 -0.43 8.78
C ALA A 41 -0.96 -1.85 8.20
N ALA A 42 -0.03 -2.72 8.58
CA ALA A 42 -0.05 -4.12 8.14
C ALA A 42 -1.33 -4.83 8.60
N GLY A 43 -1.76 -4.57 9.84
CA GLY A 43 -3.00 -5.13 10.39
C GLY A 43 -4.26 -4.66 9.66
N THR A 44 -4.37 -3.37 9.33
CA THR A 44 -5.54 -2.83 8.62
C THR A 44 -5.63 -3.39 7.21
N LEU A 45 -4.51 -3.44 6.49
CA LEU A 45 -4.45 -4.02 5.14
C LEU A 45 -4.77 -5.53 5.16
N LEU A 46 -4.22 -6.27 6.13
CA LEU A 46 -4.50 -7.70 6.26
C LEU A 46 -5.97 -7.95 6.60
N ALA A 47 -6.54 -7.17 7.53
CA ALA A 47 -7.94 -7.27 7.89
C ALA A 47 -8.84 -7.02 6.66
N THR A 48 -8.58 -5.95 5.91
CA THR A 48 -9.35 -5.65 4.69
C THR A 48 -9.17 -6.70 3.60
N ALA A 49 -7.97 -7.23 3.41
CA ALA A 49 -7.75 -8.32 2.47
C ALA A 49 -8.55 -9.59 2.85
N PHE A 50 -8.51 -10.00 4.13
CA PHE A 50 -9.11 -11.26 4.57
C PHE A 50 -10.60 -11.20 4.90
N PHE A 51 -11.10 -10.08 5.42
CA PHE A 51 -12.48 -9.96 5.87
C PHE A 51 -13.39 -9.21 4.90
N ASP A 52 -12.84 -8.38 4.02
CA ASP A 52 -13.62 -7.62 3.05
C ASP A 52 -13.38 -8.11 1.61
N LEU A 53 -12.15 -7.98 1.10
CA LEU A 53 -11.86 -8.21 -0.34
C LEU A 53 -11.94 -9.68 -0.76
N MET A 54 -11.30 -10.60 -0.04
CA MET A 54 -11.30 -12.02 -0.41
C MET A 54 -12.68 -12.68 -0.29
N PRO A 55 -13.47 -12.46 0.79
CA PRO A 55 -14.82 -12.98 0.88
C PRO A 55 -15.72 -12.48 -0.25
N GLU A 56 -15.70 -11.17 -0.53
CA GLU A 56 -16.49 -10.60 -1.62
C GLU A 56 -16.08 -11.18 -2.98
N ALA A 57 -14.77 -11.29 -3.25
CA ALA A 57 -14.29 -11.89 -4.49
C ALA A 57 -14.71 -13.36 -4.63
N ALA A 58 -14.83 -14.10 -3.53
CA ALA A 58 -15.27 -15.48 -3.53
C ALA A 58 -16.78 -15.65 -3.76
N GLU A 59 -17.57 -14.61 -3.60
CA GLU A 59 -18.99 -14.58 -3.99
C GLU A 59 -19.15 -14.34 -5.50
N GLU A 60 -18.23 -13.56 -6.10
CA GLU A 60 -18.25 -13.21 -7.53
C GLU A 60 -17.58 -14.26 -8.43
N THR A 61 -16.63 -15.04 -7.92
CA THR A 61 -15.92 -16.06 -8.70
C THR A 61 -15.57 -17.30 -7.87
N ALA A 62 -15.07 -18.35 -8.52
CA ALA A 62 -14.64 -19.55 -7.82
C ALA A 62 -13.50 -19.22 -6.83
N ILE A 63 -13.59 -19.77 -5.61
CA ILE A 63 -12.57 -19.59 -4.57
C ILE A 63 -11.16 -19.96 -5.03
N SER A 64 -11.04 -20.95 -5.92
CA SER A 64 -9.75 -21.33 -6.53
C SER A 64 -9.13 -20.20 -7.35
N THR A 65 -9.95 -19.43 -8.06
CA THR A 65 -9.52 -18.25 -8.81
C THR A 65 -9.02 -17.15 -7.87
N VAL A 66 -9.75 -16.87 -6.78
CA VAL A 66 -9.35 -15.88 -5.77
C VAL A 66 -8.01 -16.26 -5.15
N LEU A 67 -7.87 -17.49 -4.67
CA LEU A 67 -6.64 -17.98 -4.05
C LEU A 67 -5.46 -17.98 -5.03
N LEU A 68 -5.70 -18.29 -6.31
CA LEU A 68 -4.66 -18.21 -7.34
C LEU A 68 -4.15 -16.78 -7.53
N TRP A 69 -5.05 -15.79 -7.64
CA TRP A 69 -4.65 -14.39 -7.77
C TRP A 69 -3.97 -13.86 -6.52
N THR A 70 -4.44 -14.24 -5.33
CA THR A 70 -3.76 -13.91 -4.06
C THR A 70 -2.34 -14.49 -4.03
N LEU A 71 -2.18 -15.77 -4.41
CA LEU A 71 -0.86 -16.41 -4.47
C LEU A 71 0.05 -15.72 -5.50
N LEU A 72 -0.46 -15.40 -6.69
CA LEU A 72 0.30 -14.69 -7.71
C LEU A 72 0.74 -13.31 -7.22
N GLY A 73 -0.13 -12.59 -6.50
CA GLY A 73 0.22 -11.31 -5.86
C GLY A 73 1.36 -11.47 -4.87
N ILE A 74 1.26 -12.45 -3.95
CA ILE A 74 2.31 -12.74 -2.97
C ILE A 74 3.64 -13.10 -3.65
N LEU A 75 3.61 -13.98 -4.65
CA LEU A 75 4.81 -14.39 -5.39
C LEU A 75 5.43 -13.21 -6.17
N LEU A 76 4.61 -12.36 -6.77
CA LEU A 76 5.07 -11.16 -7.48
C LEU A 76 5.80 -10.21 -6.53
N PHE A 77 5.19 -9.88 -5.38
CA PHE A 77 5.82 -9.01 -4.39
C PHE A 77 7.08 -9.63 -3.79
N PHE A 78 7.09 -10.95 -3.53
CA PHE A 78 8.27 -11.67 -3.06
C PHE A 78 9.43 -11.62 -4.08
N LEU A 79 9.14 -11.80 -5.37
CA LEU A 79 10.15 -11.71 -6.44
C LEU A 79 10.64 -10.28 -6.63
N LEU A 80 9.74 -9.29 -6.54
CA LEU A 80 10.08 -7.87 -6.62
C LEU A 80 11.05 -7.49 -5.48
N GLU A 81 10.75 -7.90 -4.24
CA GLU A 81 11.62 -7.69 -3.08
C GLU A 81 13.00 -8.31 -3.31
N ARG A 82 13.04 -9.57 -3.75
CA ARG A 82 14.32 -10.27 -4.01
C ARG A 82 15.13 -9.60 -5.12
N PHE A 83 14.47 -9.14 -6.19
CA PHE A 83 15.10 -8.46 -7.31
C PHE A 83 15.74 -7.14 -6.88
N ILE A 84 15.00 -6.31 -6.13
CA ILE A 84 15.52 -5.04 -5.61
C ILE A 84 16.74 -5.28 -4.71
N HIS A 85 16.66 -6.24 -3.78
CA HIS A 85 17.78 -6.56 -2.89
C HIS A 85 19.01 -7.10 -3.64
N TRP A 86 18.82 -7.88 -4.71
CA TRP A 86 19.93 -8.38 -5.53
C TRP A 86 20.60 -7.27 -6.34
N PHE A 87 19.81 -6.35 -6.92
CA PHE A 87 20.33 -5.23 -7.70
C PHE A 87 21.24 -4.30 -6.87
N HIS A 88 20.90 -4.09 -5.59
CA HIS A 88 21.70 -3.26 -4.70
C HIS A 88 23.10 -3.83 -4.38
N HIS A 89 23.28 -5.16 -4.33
CA HIS A 89 24.59 -5.75 -4.05
C HIS A 89 25.59 -5.66 -5.21
N HIS A 90 25.14 -5.44 -6.44
CA HIS A 90 26.04 -5.34 -7.59
C HIS A 90 26.71 -3.96 -7.74
N HIS A 91 26.25 -2.94 -7.02
CA HIS A 91 26.81 -1.59 -7.07
C HIS A 91 27.73 -1.24 -5.88
N GLU A 92 27.90 -2.12 -4.88
CA GLU A 92 28.74 -1.84 -3.71
C GLU A 92 30.25 -2.04 -3.94
N HIS A 93 30.67 -2.47 -5.14
CA HIS A 93 32.09 -2.64 -5.46
C HIS A 93 32.75 -1.43 -6.11
N GLU A 94 31.99 -0.41 -6.50
CA GLU A 94 32.54 0.80 -7.12
C GLU A 94 32.01 2.05 -6.40
N GLU A 95 32.91 2.65 -5.63
CA GLU A 95 32.84 4.00 -5.06
C GLU A 95 31.93 4.23 -3.85
N ARG A 96 32.59 4.49 -2.72
CA ARG A 96 32.03 5.08 -1.50
C ARG A 96 31.58 6.51 -1.78
N GLU A 97 30.36 6.69 -2.28
CA GLU A 97 29.59 7.90 -2.02
C GLU A 97 28.16 7.50 -1.66
N GLU A 98 27.79 7.87 -0.44
CA GLU A 98 26.48 7.72 0.20
C GLU A 98 25.43 8.55 -0.56
N LYS A 99 25.13 8.18 -1.81
CA LYS A 99 24.24 8.94 -2.72
C LYS A 99 22.88 8.28 -2.84
N GLN A 100 22.05 8.63 -1.85
CA GLN A 100 20.61 8.85 -1.90
C GLN A 100 19.76 7.83 -2.69
N THR A 101 19.16 6.93 -1.93
CA THR A 101 18.01 6.06 -2.27
C THR A 101 16.71 6.82 -2.57
N VAL A 102 16.72 8.16 -2.56
CA VAL A 102 15.52 9.01 -2.70
C VAL A 102 14.74 8.77 -4.02
N PRO A 103 15.38 8.67 -5.21
CA PRO A 103 14.64 8.41 -6.44
C PRO A 103 13.94 7.04 -6.44
N LEU A 104 14.57 6.04 -5.84
CA LEU A 104 13.99 4.70 -5.74
C LEU A 104 12.82 4.67 -4.75
N ILE A 105 12.94 5.39 -3.63
CA ILE A 105 11.84 5.54 -2.66
C ILE A 105 10.64 6.24 -3.32
N ILE A 106 10.85 7.37 -4.00
CA ILE A 106 9.77 8.08 -4.70
C ILE A 106 9.12 7.20 -5.77
N PHE A 107 9.92 6.45 -6.52
CA PHE A 107 9.39 5.54 -7.55
C PHE A 107 8.57 4.40 -6.92
N GLY A 108 9.10 3.75 -5.88
CA GLY A 108 8.41 2.67 -5.17
C GLY A 108 7.10 3.16 -4.54
N ASP A 109 7.14 4.31 -3.87
CA ASP A 109 5.98 5.00 -3.29
C ASP A 109 4.93 5.35 -4.36
N SER A 110 5.35 5.87 -5.51
CA SER A 110 4.43 6.17 -6.62
C SER A 110 3.72 4.92 -7.15
N VAL A 111 4.44 3.81 -7.28
CA VAL A 111 3.86 2.53 -7.73
C VAL A 111 2.91 1.98 -6.66
N HIS A 112 3.26 2.07 -5.39
CA HIS A 112 2.42 1.64 -4.28
C HIS A 112 1.09 2.39 -4.25
N ASN A 113 1.15 3.73 -4.24
CA ASN A 113 -0.02 4.60 -4.19
C ASN A 113 -0.92 4.43 -5.43
N PHE A 114 -0.33 4.08 -6.58
CA PHE A 114 -1.11 3.70 -7.76
C PHE A 114 -1.89 2.39 -7.56
N ILE A 115 -1.25 1.37 -6.98
CA ILE A 115 -1.89 0.08 -6.67
C ILE A 115 -3.03 0.28 -5.66
N ASP A 116 -2.84 1.11 -4.63
CA ASP A 116 -3.90 1.43 -3.67
C ASP A 116 -5.08 2.16 -4.31
N GLY A 117 -4.80 3.16 -5.16
CA GLY A 117 -5.84 3.83 -5.93
C GLY A 117 -6.61 2.86 -6.83
N ALA A 118 -5.92 1.91 -7.47
CA ALA A 118 -6.53 0.87 -8.28
C ALA A 118 -7.39 -0.09 -7.44
N ALA A 119 -6.95 -0.45 -6.22
CA ALA A 119 -7.70 -1.28 -5.29
C ALA A 119 -8.99 -0.58 -4.82
N ILE A 120 -8.92 0.70 -4.46
CA ILE A 120 -10.10 1.52 -4.12
C ILE A 120 -11.07 1.56 -5.29
N ALA A 121 -10.57 1.82 -6.51
CA ALA A 121 -11.40 1.86 -7.70
C ALA A 121 -12.09 0.51 -7.96
N ALA A 122 -11.35 -0.60 -7.89
CA ALA A 122 -11.89 -1.95 -8.07
C ALA A 122 -12.97 -2.27 -7.02
N ALA A 123 -12.72 -1.96 -5.76
CA ALA A 123 -13.68 -2.15 -4.67
C ALA A 123 -15.00 -1.40 -4.90
N PHE A 124 -14.94 -0.12 -5.33
CA PHE A 124 -16.14 0.65 -5.68
C PHE A 124 -16.88 0.13 -6.92
N LEU A 125 -16.19 -0.56 -7.83
CA LEU A 125 -16.85 -1.19 -8.98
C LEU A 125 -17.63 -2.44 -8.57
N VAL A 126 -17.23 -3.10 -7.47
CA VAL A 126 -17.98 -4.23 -6.89
C VAL A 126 -19.15 -3.72 -6.05
N SER A 127 -18.89 -2.93 -5.00
CA SER A 127 -19.95 -2.37 -4.17
C SER A 127 -19.53 -1.08 -3.45
N PHE A 128 -20.51 -0.22 -3.14
CA PHE A 128 -20.22 1.03 -2.42
C PHE A 128 -19.64 0.82 -1.01
N PRO A 129 -20.18 -0.10 -0.18
CA PRO A 129 -19.61 -0.37 1.15
C PRO A 129 -18.16 -0.85 1.06
N LEU A 130 -17.85 -1.78 0.15
CA LEU A 130 -16.50 -2.30 -0.04
C LEU A 130 -15.52 -1.21 -0.49
N GLY A 131 -15.96 -0.33 -1.39
CA GLY A 131 -15.17 0.83 -1.81
C GLY A 131 -14.82 1.76 -0.63
N VAL A 132 -15.77 2.01 0.27
CA VAL A 132 -15.54 2.84 1.46
C VAL A 132 -14.62 2.14 2.46
N THR A 133 -14.82 0.86 2.76
CA THR A 133 -13.95 0.12 3.69
C THR A 133 -12.52 0.03 3.17
N THR A 134 -12.35 -0.25 1.87
CA THR A 134 -11.04 -0.28 1.21
C THR A 134 -10.37 1.09 1.25
N ALA A 135 -11.08 2.17 0.92
CA ALA A 135 -10.52 3.53 0.96
C ALA A 135 -10.09 3.96 2.37
N LEU A 136 -10.86 3.58 3.41
CA LEU A 136 -10.49 3.85 4.80
C LEU A 136 -9.26 3.05 5.22
N ALA A 137 -9.21 1.76 4.87
CA ALA A 137 -8.05 0.92 5.13
C ALA A 137 -6.79 1.43 4.43
N VAL A 138 -6.94 1.94 3.20
CA VAL A 138 -5.86 2.60 2.47
C VAL A 138 -5.38 3.84 3.23
N ALA A 139 -6.29 4.76 3.52
CA ALA A 139 -5.98 6.00 4.22
C ALA A 139 -5.36 5.78 5.63
N MET A 140 -5.69 4.66 6.29
CA MET A 140 -5.15 4.31 7.61
C MET A 140 -3.72 3.76 7.56
N HIS A 141 -3.29 3.15 6.45
CA HIS A 141 -1.94 2.60 6.32
C HIS A 141 -0.94 3.57 5.67
N GLU A 142 -1.44 4.61 5.02
CA GLU A 142 -0.67 5.68 4.39
C GLU A 142 -0.02 6.68 5.37
N ILE A 143 -0.50 6.73 6.61
CA ILE A 143 0.04 7.61 7.66
C ILE A 143 1.27 7.00 8.36
N PRO A 144 1.26 5.70 8.72
CA PRO A 144 2.43 4.95 9.19
C PRO A 144 3.69 5.03 8.33
#